data_AF-A0A1M7F4J8-F1
#
_entry.id   AF-A0A1M7F4J8-F1
#
_cell.length_a   1.000
_cell.length_b   1.000
_cell.length_c   1.000
_cell.angle_alpha   90.00
_cell.angle_beta   90.00
_cell.angle_gamma   90.00
#
_symmetry.space_group_name_H-M   'P 1'
#
loop_
_entity.id
_entity.type
_entity.pdbx_description
1 polymer ?
#
loop_
_entity_poly.entity_id
_entity_poly.type
_entity_poly.pdbx_seq_one_letter_code
_entity_poly.pdbx_strand_id
1 'polypeptide(L)'
;MKHINLSIIFVLIMVSVFLILNQKIDTVVAITKLQSQYNNAIDNAVEDALMQIVDQDSLASTSIDFASITDSFLRYLAWNLGLNAESQGGKSLLNYVPVIAYIVQDGLYMGYQKVEVGEESAGEDNGEKDNVVEGHEEEQSKYWNVGEWNTSMDISERIPFECRTDSYLIQYTLTDFIRVINLQTKENIEGYYGDLIPLFPEILPSTREDFDKERRLVIINCLTETMNTYIENHNNIAKHYGIKYHFSLPNIDMEEWYRTVDDISMLVLFQGYPYGNSTLGYYNRIALGGARVRKAE
;
A
#
# COMPACT_ATOMS: atom_id res chain seq x y z
N MET A 1 24.95 28.86 53.31
CA MET A 1 25.84 28.34 52.24
C MET A 1 25.40 26.98 51.69
N LYS A 2 24.95 26.01 52.52
CA LYS A 2 24.53 24.67 52.03
C LYS A 2 23.36 24.68 51.04
N HIS A 3 22.37 25.55 51.25
CA HIS A 3 21.20 25.67 50.35
C HIS A 3 21.52 26.37 49.03
N ILE A 4 22.46 27.33 49.00
CA ILE A 4 22.86 28.04 47.77
C ILE A 4 23.58 27.07 46.81
N ASN A 5 24.49 26.23 47.33
CA ASN A 5 25.17 25.23 46.52
C ASN A 5 24.20 24.20 45.94
N LEU A 6 23.17 23.80 46.71
CA LEU A 6 22.11 22.91 46.23
C LEU A 6 21.29 23.56 45.11
N SER A 7 20.93 24.84 45.24
CA SER A 7 20.20 25.58 44.20
C SER A 7 21.00 25.71 42.90
N ILE A 8 22.31 25.93 42.98
CA ILE A 8 23.18 26.03 41.80
C ILE A 8 23.23 24.69 41.04
N ILE A 9 23.39 23.57 41.76
CA ILE A 9 23.38 22.23 41.14
C ILE A 9 22.02 21.95 40.50
N PHE A 10 20.93 22.31 41.17
CA PHE A 10 19.58 22.16 40.62
C PHE A 10 19.39 22.94 39.31
N VAL A 11 19.83 24.20 39.26
CA VAL A 11 19.76 25.02 38.04
C VAL A 11 20.60 24.42 36.91
N LEU A 12 21.79 23.90 37.21
CA LEU A 12 22.67 23.29 36.20
C LEU A 12 22.02 22.03 35.60
N ILE A 13 21.39 21.19 36.43
CA ILE A 13 20.62 20.04 35.98
C ILE A 13 19.42 20.49 35.13
N MET A 14 18.66 21.50 35.59
CA MET A 14 17.51 22.06 34.87
C MET A 14 17.88 22.55 33.47
N VAL A 15 18.97 23.32 33.36
CA VAL A 15 19.46 23.83 32.07
C VAL A 15 19.85 22.68 31.13
N SER A 16 20.54 21.67 31.67
CA SER A 16 20.96 20.50 30.88
C SER A 16 19.76 19.72 30.33
N VAL A 17 18.73 19.51 31.16
CA VAL A 17 17.48 18.87 30.74
C VAL A 17 16.73 19.72 29.72
N PHE A 18 16.68 21.04 29.90
CA PHE A 18 15.98 21.96 28.99
C PHE A 18 16.59 21.95 27.58
N LEU A 19 17.93 21.89 27.47
CA LEU A 19 18.61 21.80 26.17
C LEU A 19 18.25 20.51 25.42
N ILE A 20 18.23 19.37 26.12
CA ILE A 20 17.84 18.08 25.53
C ILE A 20 16.37 18.09 25.08
N LEU A 21 15.48 18.73 25.86
CA LEU A 21 14.07 18.85 25.51
C LEU A 21 13.87 19.71 24.26
N ASN A 22 14.55 20.84 24.12
CA ASN A 22 14.41 21.70 22.94
C ASN A 22 14.84 20.98 21.65
N GLN A 23 15.97 20.25 21.67
CA GLN A 23 16.40 19.46 20.51
C GLN A 23 15.36 18.40 20.10
N LYS A 24 14.74 17.74 21.08
CA LYS A 24 13.65 16.79 20.83
C LYS A 24 12.41 17.47 20.24
N ILE A 25 12.05 18.66 20.75
CA ILE A 25 10.91 19.44 20.23
C ILE A 25 11.14 19.79 18.76
N ASP A 26 12.31 20.35 18.41
CA ASP A 26 12.63 20.72 17.03
C ASP A 26 12.60 19.51 16.08
N THR A 27 13.12 18.38 16.55
CA THR A 27 13.11 17.11 15.80
C THR A 27 11.68 16.62 15.57
N VAL A 28 10.84 16.62 16.61
CA VAL A 28 9.43 16.22 16.51
C VAL A 28 8.68 17.12 15.53
N VAL A 29 8.88 18.46 15.60
CA VAL A 29 8.26 19.41 14.67
C VAL A 29 8.67 19.14 13.22
N ALA A 30 9.95 18.85 12.97
CA ALA A 30 10.44 18.52 11.64
C ALA A 30 9.82 17.21 11.09
N ILE A 31 9.74 16.16 11.92
CA ILE A 31 9.10 14.89 11.55
C ILE A 31 7.62 15.11 11.27
N THR A 32 6.90 15.85 12.12
CA THR A 32 5.47 16.14 11.91
C THR A 32 5.24 16.89 10.59
N LYS A 33 6.11 17.85 10.25
CA LYS A 33 6.03 18.57 8.97
C LYS A 33 6.26 17.63 7.78
N LEU A 34 7.30 16.80 7.82
CA LEU A 34 7.58 15.82 6.76
C LEU A 34 6.44 14.81 6.62
N GLN A 35 5.92 14.30 7.74
CA GLN A 35 4.80 13.39 7.75
C GLN A 35 3.57 14.01 7.09
N SER A 36 3.25 15.28 7.39
CA SER A 36 2.17 15.99 6.72
C SER A 36 2.42 16.18 5.22
N GLN A 37 3.65 16.47 4.81
CA GLN A 37 4.01 16.60 3.40
C GLN A 37 3.86 15.27 2.66
N TYR A 38 4.37 14.18 3.23
CA TYR A 38 4.30 12.85 2.63
C TYR A 38 2.85 12.33 2.59
N ASN A 39 2.06 12.58 3.64
CA ASN A 39 0.63 12.24 3.66
C ASN A 39 -0.09 12.90 2.48
N ASN A 40 0.05 14.22 2.33
CA ASN A 40 -0.60 14.94 1.24
C ASN A 40 -0.09 14.47 -0.13
N ALA A 41 1.22 14.19 -0.25
CA ALA A 41 1.80 13.73 -1.51
C ALA A 41 1.21 12.40 -1.97
N ILE A 42 1.05 11.44 -1.05
CA ILE A 42 0.50 10.12 -1.36
C ILE A 42 -1.01 10.20 -1.56
N ASP A 43 -1.74 10.88 -0.66
CA ASP A 43 -3.20 10.98 -0.78
C ASP A 43 -3.61 11.63 -2.11
N ASN A 44 -2.97 12.76 -2.47
CA ASN A 44 -3.21 13.41 -3.76
C ASN A 44 -2.83 12.49 -4.93
N ALA A 45 -1.71 11.77 -4.86
CA ALA A 45 -1.30 10.87 -5.93
C ALA A 45 -2.29 9.72 -6.14
N VAL A 46 -2.87 9.17 -5.08
CA VAL A 46 -3.90 8.13 -5.18
C VAL A 46 -5.20 8.71 -5.77
N GLU A 47 -5.66 9.87 -5.28
CA GLU A 47 -6.87 10.52 -5.80
C GLU A 47 -6.72 10.91 -7.27
N ASP A 48 -5.61 11.54 -7.67
CA ASP A 48 -5.34 11.99 -9.03
C ASP A 48 -5.21 10.79 -10.00
N ALA A 49 -4.58 9.69 -9.57
CA ALA A 49 -4.49 8.47 -10.37
C ALA A 49 -5.86 7.81 -10.58
N LEU A 50 -6.72 7.82 -9.55
CA LEU A 50 -8.07 7.27 -9.63
C LEU A 50 -9.03 8.10 -10.48
N MET A 51 -8.87 9.42 -10.56
CA MET A 51 -9.71 10.24 -11.45
C MET A 51 -9.59 9.80 -12.91
N GLN A 52 -8.44 9.26 -13.31
CA GLN A 52 -8.24 8.69 -14.64
C GLN A 52 -9.20 7.51 -14.92
N ILE A 53 -9.60 6.75 -13.90
CA ILE A 53 -10.60 5.67 -14.03
C ILE A 53 -11.94 6.25 -14.45
N VAL A 54 -12.37 7.34 -13.82
CA VAL A 54 -13.69 7.96 -14.04
C VAL A 54 -13.77 8.61 -15.42
N ASP A 55 -12.69 9.25 -15.87
CA ASP A 55 -12.64 9.89 -17.19
C ASP A 55 -12.65 8.86 -18.33
N GLN A 56 -12.10 7.67 -18.09
CA GLN A 56 -12.08 6.57 -19.08
C GLN A 56 -13.41 5.82 -19.15
N ASP A 57 -14.17 5.76 -18.05
CA ASP A 57 -15.49 5.08 -17.98
C ASP A 57 -16.61 5.88 -18.71
N SER A 58 -16.35 7.15 -19.04
CA SER A 58 -17.32 8.05 -19.70
C SER A 58 -17.57 7.73 -21.18
N LEU A 59 -16.72 6.92 -21.82
CA LEU A 59 -16.79 6.63 -23.26
C LEU A 59 -16.43 5.17 -23.54
N ALA A 60 -17.45 4.31 -23.51
CA ALA A 60 -17.41 2.89 -23.88
C ALA A 60 -16.74 1.97 -22.85
N SER A 61 -17.41 0.85 -22.61
CA SER A 61 -17.05 -0.32 -21.79
C SER A 61 -15.61 -0.81 -22.00
N THR A 62 -14.64 -0.05 -21.50
CA THR A 62 -13.21 -0.29 -21.69
C THR A 62 -12.67 -0.82 -20.37
N SER A 63 -12.11 -2.01 -20.39
CA SER A 63 -11.42 -2.63 -19.26
C SER A 63 -10.50 -1.62 -18.56
N ILE A 64 -10.64 -1.49 -17.24
CA ILE A 64 -9.79 -0.62 -16.42
C ILE A 64 -8.32 -1.03 -16.60
N ASP A 65 -7.49 -0.11 -17.09
CA ASP A 65 -6.05 -0.35 -17.27
C ASP A 65 -5.29 0.01 -15.98
N PHE A 66 -5.17 -0.98 -15.08
CA PHE A 66 -4.43 -0.84 -13.82
C PHE A 66 -2.95 -0.55 -13.99
N ALA A 67 -2.34 -0.92 -15.11
CA ALA A 67 -0.94 -0.59 -15.38
C ALA A 67 -0.80 0.92 -15.62
N SER A 68 -1.70 1.51 -16.43
CA SER A 68 -1.74 2.97 -16.63
C SER A 68 -2.01 3.72 -15.33
N ILE A 69 -2.89 3.21 -14.46
CA ILE A 69 -3.22 3.85 -13.17
C ILE A 69 -2.01 3.79 -12.23
N THR A 70 -1.28 2.68 -12.20
CA THR A 70 -0.01 2.55 -11.45
C THR A 70 1.02 3.59 -11.93
N ASP A 71 1.18 3.75 -13.24
CA ASP A 71 2.13 4.72 -13.82
C ASP A 71 1.75 6.16 -13.45
N SER A 72 0.46 6.51 -13.56
CA SER A 72 -0.06 7.81 -13.14
C SER A 72 0.17 8.07 -11.66
N PHE A 73 -0.13 7.09 -10.80
CA PHE A 73 0.15 7.17 -9.36
C PHE A 73 1.63 7.46 -9.09
N LEU A 74 2.53 6.72 -9.73
CA LEU A 74 3.97 6.93 -9.59
C LEU A 74 4.38 8.33 -10.03
N ARG A 75 3.85 8.81 -11.17
CA ARG A 75 4.13 10.16 -11.68
C ARG A 75 3.71 11.24 -10.69
N TYR A 76 2.48 11.19 -10.20
CA TYR A 76 1.95 12.17 -9.25
C TYR A 76 2.69 12.10 -7.91
N LEU A 77 2.99 10.90 -7.41
CA LEU A 77 3.76 10.73 -6.19
C LEU A 77 5.16 11.34 -6.33
N ALA A 78 5.86 11.04 -7.42
CA ALA A 78 7.18 11.60 -7.69
C ALA A 78 7.13 13.13 -7.73
N TRP A 79 6.17 13.71 -8.47
CA TRP A 79 6.01 15.17 -8.56
C TRP A 79 5.70 15.81 -7.21
N ASN A 80 4.79 15.23 -6.43
CA ASN A 80 4.44 15.74 -5.10
C ASN A 80 5.61 15.65 -4.10
N LEU A 81 6.55 14.72 -4.31
CA LEU A 81 7.79 14.61 -3.54
C LEU A 81 8.96 15.43 -4.13
N GLY A 82 8.74 16.17 -5.22
CA GLY A 82 9.76 16.99 -5.88
C GLY A 82 10.79 16.18 -6.68
N LEU A 83 10.41 14.99 -7.15
CA LEU A 83 11.22 14.08 -7.95
C LEU A 83 10.72 14.05 -9.40
N ASN A 84 11.60 13.65 -10.31
CA ASN A 84 11.22 13.33 -11.69
C ASN A 84 10.83 11.85 -11.77
N ALA A 85 9.60 11.56 -12.18
CA ALA A 85 9.06 10.20 -12.31
C ALA A 85 9.93 9.29 -13.20
N GLU A 86 10.51 9.84 -14.27
CA GLU A 86 11.34 9.09 -15.23
C GLU A 86 12.78 8.87 -14.73
N SER A 87 13.19 9.59 -13.67
CA SER A 87 14.50 9.40 -13.07
C SER A 87 14.55 8.12 -12.24
N GLN A 88 15.77 7.60 -12.03
CA GLN A 88 15.99 6.48 -11.13
C GLN A 88 15.40 6.74 -9.73
N GLY A 89 15.55 7.95 -9.20
CA GLY A 89 14.97 8.32 -7.89
C GLY A 89 13.44 8.31 -7.87
N GLY A 90 12.80 8.65 -8.98
CA GLY A 90 11.35 8.57 -9.13
C GLY A 90 10.87 7.12 -9.16
N LYS A 91 11.48 6.29 -10.00
CA LYS A 91 11.14 4.86 -10.12
C LYS A 91 11.39 4.07 -8.83
N SER A 92 12.46 4.40 -8.10
CA SER A 92 12.76 3.81 -6.80
C SER A 92 11.69 4.05 -5.73
N LEU A 93 10.73 4.95 -5.94
CA LEU A 93 9.58 5.12 -5.04
C LEU A 93 8.75 3.84 -4.92
N LEU A 94 8.69 3.01 -5.97
CA LEU A 94 7.96 1.74 -5.95
C LEU A 94 8.58 0.71 -5.01
N ASN A 95 9.86 0.85 -4.64
CA ASN A 95 10.50 -0.04 -3.66
C ASN A 95 9.90 0.14 -2.25
N TYR A 96 9.27 1.29 -2.01
CA TYR A 96 8.54 1.60 -0.79
C TYR A 96 7.05 1.23 -0.88
N VAL A 97 6.60 0.70 -2.03
CA VAL A 97 5.22 0.29 -2.29
C VAL A 97 5.16 -1.23 -2.45
N PRO A 98 5.06 -2.00 -1.35
CA PRO A 98 4.97 -3.46 -1.42
C PRO A 98 3.78 -3.97 -2.24
N VAL A 99 2.64 -3.27 -2.16
CA VAL A 99 1.41 -3.67 -2.85
C VAL A 99 0.49 -2.48 -3.08
N ILE A 100 -0.21 -2.52 -4.21
CA ILE A 100 -1.38 -1.67 -4.51
C ILE A 100 -2.57 -2.60 -4.71
N ALA A 101 -3.66 -2.40 -3.99
CA ALA A 101 -4.91 -3.13 -4.22
C ALA A 101 -5.87 -2.26 -5.02
N TYR A 102 -6.39 -2.81 -6.12
CA TYR A 102 -7.46 -2.22 -6.92
C TYR A 102 -8.73 -3.00 -6.67
N ILE A 103 -9.74 -2.34 -6.13
CA ILE A 103 -11.00 -2.96 -5.73
C ILE A 103 -12.03 -2.54 -6.77
N VAL A 104 -12.62 -3.54 -7.42
CA VAL A 104 -13.65 -3.35 -8.44
C VAL A 104 -14.96 -4.00 -8.00
N GLN A 105 -16.00 -3.86 -8.81
CA GLN A 105 -17.34 -4.33 -8.49
C GLN A 105 -17.38 -5.82 -8.10
N ASP A 106 -16.63 -6.70 -8.75
CA ASP A 106 -16.76 -8.17 -8.61
C ASP A 106 -15.46 -8.87 -8.17
N GLY A 107 -14.50 -8.12 -7.61
CA GLY A 107 -13.25 -8.67 -7.13
C GLY A 107 -12.19 -7.59 -6.92
N LEU A 108 -10.95 -8.04 -6.78
CA LEU A 108 -9.79 -7.15 -6.66
C LEU A 108 -8.66 -7.58 -7.60
N TYR A 109 -7.75 -6.66 -7.85
CA TYR A 109 -6.47 -6.87 -8.52
C TYR A 109 -5.35 -6.34 -7.62
N MET A 110 -4.16 -6.94 -7.74
CA MET A 110 -2.98 -6.50 -7.00
C MET A 110 -1.92 -6.01 -7.96
N GLY A 111 -1.47 -4.76 -7.77
CA GLY A 111 -0.20 -4.28 -8.28
C GLY A 111 0.92 -4.74 -7.36
N TYR A 112 1.86 -5.49 -7.89
CA TYR A 112 2.96 -6.09 -7.12
C TYR A 112 4.26 -6.09 -7.91
N GLN A 113 5.39 -6.11 -7.20
CA GLN A 113 6.68 -6.22 -7.85
C GLN A 113 6.99 -7.67 -8.19
N LYS A 114 7.42 -7.90 -9.44
CA LYS A 114 7.90 -9.19 -9.92
C LYS A 114 9.40 -9.11 -10.12
N VAL A 115 10.14 -10.04 -9.54
CA VAL A 115 11.56 -10.19 -9.86
C VAL A 115 11.65 -10.91 -11.19
N GLU A 116 12.18 -10.24 -12.21
CA GLU A 116 12.72 -10.95 -13.36
C GLU A 116 13.94 -11.70 -12.84
N VAL A 117 13.86 -13.04 -12.78
CA VAL A 117 15.03 -13.86 -12.54
C VAL A 117 15.95 -13.62 -13.73
N GLY A 118 16.89 -12.70 -13.59
CA GLY A 118 17.97 -12.56 -14.55
C GLY A 118 18.63 -13.92 -14.71
N GLU A 119 18.75 -14.40 -15.94
CA GLU A 119 19.61 -15.53 -16.24
C GLU A 119 20.96 -15.28 -15.56
N GLU A 120 21.40 -16.22 -14.72
CA GLU A 120 22.74 -16.23 -14.16
C GLU A 120 23.73 -16.11 -15.31
N SER A 121 24.19 -14.89 -15.56
CA SER A 121 25.36 -14.67 -16.38
C SER A 121 26.51 -15.22 -15.56
N ALA A 122 26.92 -16.45 -15.90
CA ALA A 122 28.16 -17.06 -15.46
C ALA A 122 29.33 -16.14 -15.84
N GLY A 123 29.66 -15.21 -14.93
CA GLY A 123 30.83 -14.36 -15.05
C GLY A 123 32.05 -15.17 -14.70
N GLU A 124 32.89 -15.42 -15.70
CA GLU A 124 34.23 -15.98 -15.55
C GLU A 124 35.04 -15.17 -14.53
N ASP A 125 35.60 -15.90 -13.56
CA ASP A 125 36.65 -15.47 -12.67
C ASP A 125 37.85 -14.97 -13.49
N ASN A 126 38.14 -13.67 -13.38
CA ASN A 126 39.45 -13.14 -13.72
C ASN A 126 39.84 -12.16 -12.61
N GLY A 127 40.64 -12.66 -11.67
CA GLY A 127 41.36 -11.81 -10.74
C GLY A 127 42.26 -10.82 -11.46
N GLU A 128 42.41 -9.61 -10.90
CA GLU A 128 43.68 -9.13 -10.33
C GLU A 128 43.67 -7.60 -10.06
N LYS A 129 44.12 -7.27 -8.84
CA LYS A 129 44.80 -6.04 -8.33
C LYS A 129 44.03 -4.74 -8.06
N ASP A 130 43.86 -4.51 -6.75
CA ASP A 130 44.23 -3.31 -5.97
C ASP A 130 44.55 -2.03 -6.76
N ASN A 131 43.72 -1.01 -6.53
CA ASN A 131 44.19 0.36 -6.35
C ASN A 131 43.41 1.01 -5.21
N VAL A 132 44.14 1.31 -4.13
CA VAL A 132 43.70 2.14 -3.03
C VAL A 132 43.56 3.58 -3.55
N VAL A 133 42.36 4.14 -3.49
CA VAL A 133 42.14 5.58 -3.60
C VAL A 133 41.51 6.05 -2.29
N GLU A 134 42.24 6.92 -1.61
CA GLU A 134 41.87 7.56 -0.35
C GLU A 134 40.62 8.45 -0.51
N GLY A 135 39.70 8.28 0.44
CA GLY A 135 39.04 9.36 1.16
C GLY A 135 38.47 10.54 0.37
N HIS A 136 37.24 10.38 -0.11
CA HIS A 136 36.24 11.43 0.02
C HIS A 136 34.99 10.81 0.67
N GLU A 137 34.58 11.36 1.81
CA GLU A 137 33.27 11.08 2.42
C GLU A 137 32.18 11.58 1.44
N GLU A 138 31.80 10.72 0.50
CA GLU A 138 30.60 10.92 -0.30
C GLU A 138 29.39 10.76 0.61
N GLU A 139 28.57 11.82 0.68
CA GLU A 139 27.29 11.85 1.38
C GLU A 139 26.51 10.56 1.12
N GLN A 140 26.29 9.77 2.17
CA GLN A 140 25.48 8.56 2.09
C GLN A 140 24.13 8.90 1.46
N SER A 141 23.85 8.28 0.31
CA SER A 141 22.67 8.52 -0.51
C SER A 141 21.38 8.48 0.30
N LYS A 142 20.53 9.49 0.11
CA LYS A 142 19.20 9.69 0.72
C LYS A 142 18.18 8.55 0.46
N TYR A 143 18.48 7.63 -0.44
CA TYR A 143 17.61 6.54 -0.89
C TYR A 143 18.31 5.19 -0.68
N TRP A 144 17.56 4.09 -0.59
CA TRP A 144 18.14 2.75 -0.56
C TRP A 144 18.96 2.55 -1.84
N ASN A 145 20.29 2.68 -1.73
CA ASN A 145 21.24 2.37 -2.80
C ASN A 145 21.37 0.85 -2.87
N VAL A 146 20.31 0.21 -3.34
CA VAL A 146 20.38 -1.18 -3.78
C VAL A 146 20.43 -1.13 -5.28
N GLY A 147 21.49 -1.70 -5.85
CA GLY A 147 21.63 -1.84 -7.30
C GLY A 147 20.34 -2.37 -7.91
N GLU A 148 19.87 -1.67 -8.94
CA GLU A 148 18.76 -2.00 -9.83
C GLU A 148 17.74 -3.01 -9.26
N TRP A 149 17.03 -2.60 -8.20
CA TRP A 149 15.78 -3.25 -7.83
C TRP A 149 14.82 -3.10 -9.02
N ASN A 150 14.19 -4.19 -9.47
CA ASN A 150 13.21 -4.09 -10.56
C ASN A 150 12.03 -3.20 -10.13
N THR A 151 11.98 -1.99 -10.68
CA THR A 151 10.99 -0.98 -10.31
C THR A 151 9.66 -1.15 -11.04
N SER A 152 9.49 -2.13 -11.93
CA SER A 152 8.19 -2.37 -12.56
C SER A 152 7.23 -3.12 -11.62
N MET A 153 5.96 -2.72 -11.64
CA MET A 153 4.87 -3.51 -11.05
C MET A 153 4.12 -4.27 -12.14
N ASP A 154 3.79 -5.53 -11.85
CA ASP A 154 2.87 -6.35 -12.63
C ASP A 154 1.49 -6.32 -11.96
N ILE A 155 0.44 -6.65 -12.73
CA ILE A 155 -0.93 -6.70 -12.23
C ILE A 155 -1.37 -8.16 -12.13
N SER A 156 -1.93 -8.56 -10.99
CA SER A 156 -2.42 -9.92 -10.79
C SER A 156 -3.61 -10.23 -11.71
N GLU A 157 -3.96 -11.51 -11.82
CA GLU A 157 -5.30 -11.88 -12.28
C GLU A 157 -6.36 -11.38 -11.29
N ARG A 158 -7.62 -11.32 -11.74
CA ARG A 158 -8.76 -10.92 -10.90
C ARG A 158 -8.96 -11.94 -9.78
N ILE A 159 -9.02 -11.46 -8.55
CA ILE A 159 -9.29 -12.26 -7.35
C ILE A 159 -10.73 -11.96 -6.90
N PRO A 160 -11.69 -12.88 -7.10
CA PRO A 160 -13.08 -12.69 -6.70
C PRO A 160 -13.26 -12.65 -5.19
N PHE A 161 -14.29 -11.95 -4.72
CA PHE A 161 -14.68 -11.97 -3.30
C PHE A 161 -15.49 -13.23 -3.01
N GLU A 162 -14.85 -14.25 -2.46
CA GLU A 162 -15.48 -15.57 -2.32
C GLU A 162 -15.63 -16.02 -0.88
N CYS A 163 -16.79 -16.59 -0.57
CA CYS A 163 -17.05 -17.35 0.64
C CYS A 163 -17.39 -18.80 0.25
N ARG A 164 -16.78 -19.77 0.92
CA ARG A 164 -16.98 -21.19 0.65
C ARG A 164 -17.74 -21.84 1.79
N THR A 165 -18.80 -22.57 1.45
CA THR A 165 -19.51 -23.50 2.33
C THR A 165 -19.21 -24.94 1.92
N ASP A 166 -19.81 -25.92 2.59
CA ASP A 166 -19.60 -27.35 2.29
C ASP A 166 -20.00 -27.72 0.85
N SER A 167 -21.05 -27.10 0.32
CA SER A 167 -21.63 -27.45 -0.99
C SER A 167 -21.66 -26.30 -1.99
N TYR A 168 -21.44 -25.06 -1.54
CA TYR A 168 -21.55 -23.88 -2.38
C TYR A 168 -20.33 -22.96 -2.27
N LEU A 169 -20.08 -22.22 -3.35
CA LEU A 169 -19.19 -21.08 -3.40
C LEU A 169 -20.02 -19.85 -3.71
N ILE A 170 -19.96 -18.84 -2.85
CA ILE A 170 -20.70 -17.59 -2.97
C ILE A 170 -19.70 -16.52 -3.37
N GLN A 171 -19.86 -15.95 -4.56
CA GLN A 171 -19.09 -14.80 -5.01
C GLN A 171 -19.90 -13.54 -4.74
N TYR A 172 -19.34 -12.65 -3.94
CA TYR A 172 -19.90 -11.35 -3.60
C TYR A 172 -19.43 -10.29 -4.59
N THR A 173 -20.24 -9.25 -4.78
CA THR A 173 -19.83 -8.00 -5.42
C THR A 173 -19.80 -6.88 -4.39
N LEU A 174 -19.41 -5.65 -4.77
CA LEU A 174 -19.55 -4.47 -3.91
C LEU A 174 -21.03 -4.11 -3.67
N THR A 175 -21.95 -4.63 -4.50
CA THR A 175 -23.40 -4.40 -4.41
C THR A 175 -24.12 -5.60 -3.79
N ASP A 176 -25.45 -5.62 -3.87
CA ASP A 176 -26.28 -6.76 -3.48
C ASP A 176 -26.39 -7.85 -4.56
N PHE A 177 -25.65 -7.73 -5.67
CA PHE A 177 -25.55 -8.79 -6.66
C PHE A 177 -24.56 -9.87 -6.20
N ILE A 178 -24.95 -11.13 -6.28
CA ILE A 178 -24.09 -12.27 -5.91
C ILE A 178 -24.21 -13.40 -6.92
N ARG A 179 -23.20 -14.27 -6.94
CA ARG A 179 -23.23 -15.53 -7.68
C ARG A 179 -23.07 -16.71 -6.72
N VAL A 180 -24.00 -17.64 -6.78
CA VAL A 180 -23.98 -18.89 -6.02
C VAL A 180 -23.61 -20.03 -6.97
N ILE A 181 -22.54 -20.75 -6.66
CA ILE A 181 -22.03 -21.85 -7.48
C ILE A 181 -22.10 -23.13 -6.65
N ASN A 182 -22.83 -24.13 -7.14
CA ASN A 182 -22.83 -25.46 -6.54
C ASN A 182 -21.51 -26.16 -6.86
N LEU A 183 -20.78 -26.59 -5.83
CA LEU A 183 -19.45 -27.16 -5.98
C LEU A 183 -19.46 -28.56 -6.63
N GLN A 184 -20.56 -29.30 -6.50
CA GLN A 184 -20.74 -30.64 -7.01
C GLN A 184 -21.24 -30.63 -8.46
N THR A 185 -22.33 -29.88 -8.73
CA THR A 185 -22.95 -29.86 -10.07
C THR A 185 -22.31 -28.85 -11.01
N LYS A 186 -21.54 -27.88 -10.48
CA LYS A 186 -21.01 -26.71 -11.19
C LYS A 186 -22.08 -25.78 -11.76
N GLU A 187 -23.34 -25.97 -11.38
CA GLU A 187 -24.41 -25.03 -11.69
C GLU A 187 -24.13 -23.70 -10.99
N ASN A 188 -24.30 -22.61 -11.73
CA ASN A 188 -24.21 -21.26 -11.20
C ASN A 188 -25.55 -20.56 -11.36
N ILE A 189 -25.91 -19.79 -10.34
CA ILE A 189 -27.08 -18.92 -10.33
C ILE A 189 -26.60 -17.56 -9.83
N GLU A 190 -26.92 -16.52 -10.56
CA GLU A 190 -26.55 -15.14 -10.22
C GLU A 190 -27.79 -14.24 -10.20
N GLY A 191 -27.75 -13.22 -9.36
CA GLY A 191 -28.89 -12.34 -9.15
C GLY A 191 -28.70 -11.46 -7.93
N TYR A 192 -29.69 -10.61 -7.68
CA TYR A 192 -29.73 -9.82 -6.47
C TYR A 192 -30.05 -10.69 -5.27
N TYR A 193 -29.44 -10.40 -4.13
CA TYR A 193 -29.64 -11.09 -2.86
C TYR A 193 -31.13 -11.31 -2.54
N GLY A 194 -31.98 -10.30 -2.78
CA GLY A 194 -33.42 -10.39 -2.52
C GLY A 194 -34.14 -11.46 -3.33
N ASP A 195 -33.66 -11.78 -4.54
CA ASP A 195 -34.23 -12.81 -5.41
C ASP A 195 -33.65 -14.20 -5.10
N LEU A 196 -32.43 -14.26 -4.55
CA LEU A 196 -31.72 -15.50 -4.27
C LEU A 196 -31.97 -16.05 -2.86
N ILE A 197 -32.27 -15.20 -1.88
CA ILE A 197 -32.56 -15.64 -0.50
C ILE A 197 -33.72 -16.67 -0.40
N PRO A 198 -34.81 -16.60 -1.19
CA PRO A 198 -35.87 -17.62 -1.14
C PRO A 198 -35.41 -18.96 -1.73
N LEU A 199 -34.44 -18.95 -2.66
CA LEU A 199 -33.87 -20.16 -3.28
C LEU A 199 -32.81 -20.82 -2.39
N PHE A 200 -32.11 -20.00 -1.59
CA PHE A 200 -30.94 -20.42 -0.81
C PHE A 200 -30.99 -19.94 0.66
N PRO A 201 -32.08 -20.18 1.41
CA PRO A 201 -32.26 -19.65 2.76
C PRO A 201 -31.28 -20.23 3.81
N GLU A 202 -30.66 -21.38 3.51
CA GLU A 202 -29.73 -22.06 4.42
C GLU A 202 -28.29 -21.54 4.32
N ILE A 203 -27.92 -20.90 3.20
CA ILE A 203 -26.54 -20.46 2.94
C ILE A 203 -26.39 -18.94 2.85
N LEU A 204 -27.49 -18.20 2.66
CA LEU A 204 -27.49 -16.75 2.63
C LEU A 204 -28.06 -16.19 3.95
N PRO A 205 -27.52 -15.07 4.46
CA PRO A 205 -28.08 -14.41 5.64
C PRO A 205 -29.56 -14.10 5.48
N SER A 206 -30.35 -14.24 6.54
CA SER A 206 -31.80 -14.07 6.45
C SER A 206 -32.25 -12.60 6.39
N THR A 207 -31.40 -11.67 6.82
CA THR A 207 -31.72 -10.24 6.83
C THR A 207 -30.76 -9.46 5.93
N ARG A 208 -31.25 -8.34 5.36
CA ARG A 208 -30.41 -7.47 4.53
C ARG A 208 -29.23 -6.89 5.32
N GLU A 209 -29.42 -6.61 6.60
CA GLU A 209 -28.36 -6.10 7.47
C GLU A 209 -27.25 -7.14 7.67
N ASP A 210 -27.62 -8.39 7.92
CA ASP A 210 -26.64 -9.47 8.10
C ASP A 210 -25.93 -9.82 6.78
N PHE A 211 -26.66 -9.77 5.66
CA PHE A 211 -26.06 -9.88 4.33
C PHE A 211 -25.00 -8.81 4.07
N ASP A 212 -25.31 -7.55 4.39
CA ASP A 212 -24.38 -6.43 4.21
C ASP A 212 -23.13 -6.60 5.08
N LYS A 213 -23.30 -7.06 6.33
CA LYS A 213 -22.18 -7.37 7.24
C LYS A 213 -21.32 -8.51 6.71
N GLU A 214 -21.93 -9.61 6.27
CA GLU A 214 -21.20 -10.75 5.71
C GLU A 214 -20.45 -10.36 4.44
N ARG A 215 -21.10 -9.66 3.51
CA ARG A 215 -20.48 -9.15 2.29
C ARG A 215 -19.24 -8.32 2.59
N ARG A 216 -19.37 -7.32 3.47
CA ARG A 216 -18.24 -6.47 3.89
C ARG A 216 -17.12 -7.30 4.50
N LEU A 217 -17.45 -8.26 5.37
CA LEU A 217 -16.47 -9.13 6.01
C LEU A 217 -15.71 -10.00 5.00
N VAL A 218 -16.41 -10.58 4.03
CA VAL A 218 -15.80 -11.40 2.96
C VAL A 218 -14.84 -10.57 2.12
N ILE A 219 -15.24 -9.35 1.73
CA ILE A 219 -14.39 -8.44 0.95
C ILE A 219 -13.13 -8.06 1.76
N ILE A 220 -13.29 -7.66 3.03
CA ILE A 220 -12.18 -7.26 3.90
C ILE A 220 -11.21 -8.43 4.14
N ASN A 221 -11.72 -9.63 4.39
CA ASN A 221 -10.90 -10.81 4.59
C ASN A 221 -10.11 -11.16 3.32
N CYS A 222 -10.79 -11.19 2.16
CA CYS A 222 -10.16 -11.43 0.86
C CYS A 222 -9.02 -10.42 0.60
N LEU A 223 -9.28 -9.14 0.84
CA LEU A 223 -8.31 -8.06 0.67
C LEU A 223 -7.12 -8.22 1.63
N THR A 224 -7.39 -8.48 2.89
CA THR A 224 -6.37 -8.67 3.93
C THR A 224 -5.48 -9.87 3.65
N GLU A 225 -6.05 -11.03 3.35
CA GLU A 225 -5.31 -12.26 3.05
C GLU A 225 -4.46 -12.11 1.78
N THR A 226 -5.05 -11.50 0.76
CA THR A 226 -4.35 -11.27 -0.51
C THR A 226 -3.20 -10.28 -0.33
N MET A 227 -3.44 -9.14 0.31
CA MET A 227 -2.39 -8.15 0.56
C MET A 227 -1.23 -8.74 1.37
N ASN A 228 -1.53 -9.50 2.44
CA ASN A 228 -0.49 -10.15 3.23
C ASN A 228 0.35 -11.12 2.39
N THR A 229 -0.27 -11.84 1.44
CA THR A 229 0.45 -12.74 0.53
C THR A 229 1.43 -11.97 -0.36
N TYR A 230 1.01 -10.85 -0.97
CA TYR A 230 1.89 -10.03 -1.82
C TYR A 230 2.94 -9.25 -1.04
N ILE A 231 2.62 -8.80 0.18
CA ILE A 231 3.58 -8.17 1.09
C ILE A 231 4.67 -9.17 1.51
N GLU A 232 4.31 -10.43 1.77
CA GLU A 232 5.28 -11.47 2.09
C GLU A 232 6.19 -11.77 0.90
N ASN A 233 5.64 -11.81 -0.32
CA ASN A 233 6.44 -11.88 -1.53
C ASN A 233 7.42 -10.70 -1.64
N HIS A 234 6.94 -9.47 -1.41
CA HIS A 234 7.78 -8.27 -1.40
C HIS A 234 8.89 -8.33 -0.34
N ASN A 235 8.60 -8.85 0.86
CA ASN A 235 9.61 -9.08 1.90
C ASN A 235 10.69 -10.07 1.44
N ASN A 236 10.32 -11.12 0.71
CA ASN A 236 11.29 -12.08 0.16
C ASN A 236 12.20 -11.42 -0.88
N ILE A 237 11.63 -10.57 -1.74
CA ILE A 237 12.37 -9.75 -2.70
C ILE A 237 13.31 -8.80 -1.94
N ALA A 238 12.79 -8.07 -0.96
CA ALA A 238 13.53 -7.14 -0.13
C ALA A 238 14.76 -7.78 0.52
N LYS A 239 14.58 -8.97 1.07
CA LYS A 239 15.64 -9.76 1.68
C LYS A 239 16.70 -10.19 0.69
N HIS A 240 16.32 -10.59 -0.53
CA HIS A 240 17.27 -10.93 -1.60
C HIS A 240 18.20 -9.74 -1.94
N TYR A 241 17.62 -8.54 -1.94
CA TYR A 241 18.30 -7.28 -2.17
C TYR A 241 18.97 -6.67 -0.91
N GLY A 242 19.04 -7.41 0.19
CA GLY A 242 19.74 -6.98 1.42
C GLY A 242 18.99 -5.94 2.27
N ILE A 243 17.72 -5.65 1.96
CA ILE A 243 16.88 -4.76 2.75
C ILE A 243 16.43 -5.49 4.02
N LYS A 244 16.70 -4.87 5.18
CA LYS A 244 16.33 -5.40 6.51
C LYS A 244 14.96 -4.93 7.00
N TYR A 245 14.37 -3.95 6.32
CA TYR A 245 13.04 -3.45 6.65
C TYR A 245 11.99 -4.55 6.40
N HIS A 246 11.07 -4.74 7.35
CA HIS A 246 9.98 -5.70 7.21
C HIS A 246 8.68 -4.94 6.93
N PHE A 247 8.10 -5.21 5.76
CA PHE A 247 6.83 -4.66 5.33
C PHE A 247 5.69 -5.51 5.92
N SER A 248 4.63 -4.85 6.39
CA SER A 248 3.48 -5.54 6.98
C SER A 248 2.21 -4.71 6.84
N LEU A 249 1.06 -5.36 6.68
CA LEU A 249 -0.21 -4.66 6.71
C LEU A 249 -0.45 -4.10 8.12
N PRO A 250 -0.66 -2.77 8.29
CA PRO A 250 -0.98 -2.21 9.60
C PRO A 250 -2.38 -2.64 10.04
N ASN A 251 -2.67 -2.49 11.33
CA ASN A 251 -4.04 -2.62 11.80
C ASN A 251 -4.86 -1.42 11.28
N ILE A 252 -5.92 -1.71 10.52
CA ILE A 252 -6.81 -0.72 9.90
C ILE A 252 -8.16 -0.81 10.60
N ASP A 253 -8.74 0.34 10.95
CA ASP A 253 -10.05 0.39 11.60
C ASP A 253 -11.15 -0.13 10.66
N MET A 254 -12.16 -0.81 11.19
CA MET A 254 -13.31 -1.29 10.43
C MET A 254 -14.04 -0.15 9.73
N GLU A 255 -14.08 1.06 10.33
CA GLU A 255 -14.67 2.24 9.68
C GLU A 255 -13.90 2.63 8.40
N GLU A 256 -12.57 2.54 8.42
CA GLU A 256 -11.73 2.83 7.26
C GLU A 256 -11.87 1.77 6.17
N TRP A 257 -11.98 0.50 6.56
CA TRP A 257 -12.33 -0.58 5.64
C TRP A 257 -13.69 -0.38 4.99
N TYR A 258 -14.71 -0.02 5.77
CA TYR A 258 -16.05 0.19 5.27
C TYR A 258 -16.14 1.30 4.22
N ARG A 259 -15.29 2.33 4.32
CA ARG A 259 -15.19 3.36 3.26
C ARG A 259 -14.60 2.83 1.96
N THR A 260 -13.83 1.76 2.03
CA THR A 260 -13.09 1.16 0.90
C THR A 260 -13.94 0.18 0.11
N VAL A 261 -14.78 -0.60 0.80
CA VAL A 261 -15.51 -1.74 0.22
C VAL A 261 -16.90 -1.40 -0.34
N ASP A 262 -17.27 -0.11 -0.34
CA ASP A 262 -18.56 0.35 -0.84
C ASP A 262 -18.49 0.87 -2.29
N ASP A 263 -17.30 1.20 -2.80
CA ASP A 263 -17.08 1.75 -4.14
C ASP A 263 -15.79 1.21 -4.78
N ILE A 264 -15.64 1.41 -6.10
CA ILE A 264 -14.36 1.16 -6.80
C ILE A 264 -13.27 2.02 -6.15
N SER A 265 -12.18 1.40 -5.73
CA SER A 265 -11.16 2.07 -4.93
C SER A 265 -9.75 1.54 -5.22
N MET A 266 -8.77 2.36 -4.85
CA MET A 266 -7.34 2.01 -4.88
C MET A 266 -6.77 2.23 -3.49
N LEU A 267 -6.07 1.22 -3.01
CA LEU A 267 -5.41 1.20 -1.73
C LEU A 267 -3.92 0.98 -1.95
N VAL A 268 -3.11 1.92 -1.48
CA VAL A 268 -1.65 1.89 -1.60
C VAL A 268 -1.04 1.71 -0.23
N LEU A 269 -0.22 0.67 -0.08
CA LEU A 269 0.64 0.53 1.08
C LEU A 269 2.00 1.16 0.77
N PHE A 270 2.39 2.20 1.51
CA PHE A 270 3.68 2.89 1.36
C PHE A 270 4.47 2.83 2.67
N GLN A 271 5.60 2.14 2.71
CA GLN A 271 6.34 1.87 3.94
C GLN A 271 7.86 1.89 3.77
N GLY A 272 8.58 2.22 4.85
CA GLY A 272 10.03 2.19 4.88
C GLY A 272 10.71 3.41 4.29
N TYR A 273 9.98 4.50 4.02
CA TYR A 273 10.52 5.71 3.40
C TYR A 273 11.20 6.61 4.45
N PRO A 274 12.47 7.05 4.28
CA PRO A 274 13.18 7.74 5.34
C PRO A 274 12.67 9.18 5.59
N TYR A 275 12.60 9.58 6.86
CA TYR A 275 12.40 10.97 7.23
C TYR A 275 13.71 11.77 7.06
N GLY A 276 14.04 12.15 5.83
CA GLY A 276 15.28 12.88 5.54
C GLY A 276 16.52 11.99 5.65
N ASN A 277 17.02 11.71 6.85
CA ASN A 277 18.09 10.74 7.10
C ASN A 277 17.57 9.49 7.82
N SER A 278 18.31 8.39 7.74
CA SER A 278 17.90 7.08 8.28
C SER A 278 17.82 7.04 9.81
N THR A 279 18.37 8.03 10.52
CA THR A 279 18.32 8.12 11.99
C THR A 279 17.01 8.69 12.54
N LEU A 280 16.22 9.39 11.72
CA LEU A 280 14.91 9.93 12.10
C LEU A 280 13.77 8.89 11.99
N GLY A 281 14.08 7.68 11.51
CA GLY A 281 13.14 6.59 11.34
C GLY A 281 12.48 6.57 9.97
N TYR A 282 11.43 5.74 9.85
CA TYR A 282 10.73 5.50 8.59
C TYR A 282 9.29 6.00 8.65
N TYR A 283 8.85 6.50 7.50
CA TYR A 283 7.49 6.88 7.20
C TYR A 283 6.74 5.69 6.62
N ASN A 284 5.57 5.45 7.19
CA ASN A 284 4.65 4.38 6.83
C ASN A 284 3.24 4.97 6.73
N ARG A 285 2.54 4.64 5.66
CA ARG A 285 1.15 5.05 5.43
C ARG A 285 0.43 4.02 4.57
N ILE A 286 -0.84 3.84 4.88
CA ILE A 286 -1.81 3.32 3.94
C ILE A 286 -2.61 4.50 3.40
N ALA A 287 -2.69 4.61 2.08
CA ALA A 287 -3.47 5.65 1.42
C ALA A 287 -4.60 5.00 0.65
N LEU A 288 -5.76 5.64 0.74
CA LEU A 288 -6.99 5.14 0.15
C LEU A 288 -7.62 6.24 -0.69
N GLY A 289 -7.94 5.91 -1.93
CA GLY A 289 -8.80 6.73 -2.77
C GLY A 289 -9.99 5.92 -3.27
N GLY A 290 -11.15 6.57 -3.37
CA GLY A 290 -12.35 6.00 -3.97
C GLY A 290 -12.73 6.77 -5.23
N ALA A 291 -13.05 6.05 -6.31
CA ALA A 291 -13.63 6.63 -7.50
C ALA A 291 -15.12 6.94 -7.25
N ARG A 292 -15.40 7.95 -6.43
CA ARG A 292 -16.77 8.43 -6.26
C ARG A 292 -17.19 9.09 -7.56
N VAL A 293 -18.03 8.43 -8.35
CA VAL A 293 -18.71 9.05 -9.48
C VAL A 293 -19.59 10.17 -8.91
N ARG A 294 -19.09 11.41 -8.96
CA ARG A 294 -19.96 12.57 -8.82
C ARG A 294 -20.87 12.55 -10.04
N LYS A 295 -22.07 11.98 -9.90
CA LYS A 295 -23.16 12.34 -10.80
C LYS A 295 -23.26 13.86 -10.74
N ALA A 296 -22.91 14.52 -11.84
CA ALA A 296 -23.27 15.91 -12.02
C ALA A 296 -24.81 15.98 -11.91
N GLU A 297 -25.29 16.75 -10.94
CA GLU A 297 -26.69 17.18 -10.88
C GLU A 297 -27.02 18.10 -12.05
#